data_AF-A0A372FZQ9-F1
#
_entry.id   AF-A0A372FZQ9-F1
#
_cell.length_a   1.000
_cell.length_b   1.000
_cell.length_c   1.000
_cell.angle_alpha   90.00
_cell.angle_beta   90.00
_cell.angle_gamma   90.00
#
_symmetry.space_group_name_H-M   'P 1'
#
loop_
_entity.id
_entity.type
_entity.pdbx_description
1 polymer ?
#
loop_
_entity_poly.entity_id
_entity_poly.type
_entity_poly.pdbx_seq_one_letter_code
_entity_poly.pdbx_strand_id
1 'polypeptide(L)'
;MPYEWEVWALRALAGIHPYEVRQALDAKQRWPRPAADQAGFRVLTVWARTRDGRPLIVAVRHIDGFAWKIIGARDMTPAELADFTRWEQTR
;
A
#
# COMPACT_ATOMS: atom_id res chain seq x y z
N MET A 1 -14.60 -2.46 -4.20
CA MET A 1 -13.70 -2.84 -5.31
C MET A 1 -12.87 -4.02 -4.85
N PRO A 2 -12.93 -5.18 -5.52
CA PRO A 2 -12.07 -6.31 -5.17
C PRO A 2 -10.62 -5.97 -5.52
N TYR A 3 -9.73 -6.18 -4.54
CA TYR A 3 -8.29 -6.18 -4.77
C TYR A 3 -7.85 -7.63 -4.94
N GLU A 4 -7.23 -7.93 -6.08
CA GLU A 4 -6.68 -9.26 -6.34
C GLU A 4 -5.17 -9.25 -6.16
N TRP A 5 -4.62 -10.34 -5.65
CA TRP A 5 -3.16 -10.46 -5.54
C TRP A 5 -2.55 -10.88 -6.87
N GLU A 6 -1.45 -10.24 -7.25
CA GLU A 6 -0.51 -10.89 -8.15
C GLU A 6 0.18 -12.06 -7.42
N VAL A 7 0.28 -13.22 -8.06
CA VAL A 7 0.79 -14.46 -7.43
C VAL A 7 2.22 -14.29 -6.94
N TRP A 8 3.04 -13.57 -7.69
CA TRP A 8 4.43 -13.28 -7.31
C TRP A 8 4.51 -12.27 -6.16
N ALA A 9 3.58 -11.32 -6.08
CA ALA A 9 3.57 -10.28 -5.05
C ALA A 9 3.29 -10.86 -3.67
N LEU A 10 2.39 -11.84 -3.60
CA LEU A 10 2.07 -12.54 -2.35
C LEU A 10 3.30 -13.24 -1.77
N ARG A 11 4.13 -13.86 -2.63
CA ARG A 11 5.36 -14.56 -2.23
C ARG A 11 6.50 -13.62 -1.86
N ALA A 12 6.47 -12.39 -2.37
CA ALA A 12 7.48 -11.38 -2.11
C ALA A 12 7.26 -10.60 -0.81
N LEU A 13 6.15 -10.85 -0.08
CA LEU A 13 5.90 -10.23 1.21
C LEU A 13 6.96 -10.65 2.23
N ALA A 14 7.69 -9.67 2.76
CA ALA A 14 8.71 -9.90 3.78
C ALA A 14 8.15 -9.52 5.16
N GLY A 15 7.72 -10.52 5.93
CA GLY A 15 7.24 -10.30 7.31
C GLY A 15 5.93 -9.50 7.41
N ILE A 16 5.18 -9.38 6.32
CA ILE A 16 3.86 -8.75 6.26
C ILE A 16 2.86 -9.83 5.84
N HIS A 17 1.80 -9.98 6.62
CA HIS A 17 0.76 -10.93 6.29
C HIS A 17 -0.25 -10.33 5.31
N PRO A 18 -0.87 -11.14 4.43
CA PRO A 18 -1.83 -10.66 3.45
C PRO A 18 -3.03 -9.94 4.08
N TYR A 19 -3.44 -10.34 5.28
CA TYR A 19 -4.52 -9.68 6.01
C TYR A 19 -4.13 -8.28 6.50
N GLU A 20 -2.86 -8.02 6.84
CA GLU A 20 -2.37 -6.69 7.24
C GLU A 20 -2.47 -5.72 6.06
N VAL A 21 -2.14 -6.20 4.86
CA VAL A 21 -2.32 -5.44 3.62
C VAL A 21 -3.78 -5.10 3.37
N ARG A 22 -4.68 -6.08 3.59
CA ARG A 22 -6.12 -5.84 3.47
C ARG A 22 -6.62 -4.79 4.46
N GLN A 23 -6.17 -4.88 5.73
CA GLN A 23 -6.48 -3.89 6.75
C GLN A 23 -6.02 -2.48 6.36
N ALA A 24 -4.81 -2.35 5.82
CA ALA A 24 -4.27 -1.07 5.37
C ALA A 24 -5.10 -0.47 4.20
N LEU A 25 -5.52 -1.31 3.24
CA LEU A 25 -6.39 -0.87 2.13
C LEU A 25 -7.80 -0.46 2.60
N ASP A 26 -8.33 -1.16 3.61
CA ASP A 26 -9.64 -0.88 4.21
C ASP A 26 -9.59 0.19 5.32
N ALA A 27 -8.42 0.76 5.61
CA ALA A 27 -8.26 1.77 6.65
C ALA A 27 -9.06 3.04 6.32
N LYS A 28 -9.65 3.65 7.37
CA LYS A 28 -10.39 4.92 7.26
C LYS A 28 -9.46 6.06 6.83
N GLN A 29 -8.27 6.11 7.42
CA GLN A 29 -7.22 7.06 7.06
C GLN A 29 -6.23 6.36 6.13
N ARG A 30 -6.36 6.65 4.84
CA ARG A 30 -5.48 6.15 3.79
C ARG A 30 -5.07 7.31 2.89
N TRP A 31 -3.79 7.33 2.54
CA TRP A 31 -3.23 8.35 1.66
C TRP A 31 -2.78 7.71 0.35
N PRO A 32 -3.60 7.82 -0.72
CA PRO A 32 -3.20 7.39 -2.05
C PRO A 32 -2.14 8.34 -2.62
N ARG A 33 -1.01 7.79 -3.08
CA ARG A 33 0.08 8.53 -3.72
C ARG A 33 0.55 7.82 -4.99
N PRO A 34 0.64 8.52 -6.14
CA PRO A 34 1.29 7.95 -7.31
C PRO A 34 2.77 7.74 -7.00
N ALA A 35 3.31 6.61 -7.43
CA ALA A 35 4.73 6.30 -7.38
C ALA A 35 5.18 5.75 -8.73
N ALA A 36 6.46 5.89 -9.02
CA ALA A 36 7.10 5.24 -10.14
C ALA A 36 8.37 4.56 -9.64
N ASP A 37 8.69 3.38 -10.19
CA ASP A 37 9.99 2.78 -9.97
C ASP A 37 11.07 3.45 -10.84
N GLN A 38 12.32 3.01 -10.66
CA GLN A 38 13.46 3.51 -11.45
C GLN A 38 13.34 3.18 -12.95
N ALA A 39 12.56 2.17 -13.33
CA ALA A 39 12.27 1.80 -14.71
C ALA A 39 11.10 2.59 -15.31
N GLY A 40 10.49 3.52 -14.55
CA GLY A 40 9.37 4.35 -14.98
C GLY A 40 8.01 3.64 -14.87
N PHE A 41 7.94 2.48 -14.24
CA PHE A 41 6.70 1.74 -14.01
C PHE A 41 5.84 2.46 -12.98
N ARG A 42 4.70 2.99 -13.43
CA ARG A 42 3.79 3.79 -12.61
C ARG A 42 2.82 2.90 -11.84
N VAL A 43 2.73 3.14 -10.54
CA VAL A 43 1.85 2.42 -9.62
C VAL A 43 1.15 3.42 -8.70
N LEU A 44 0.00 3.02 -8.15
CA LEU A 44 -0.61 3.77 -7.07
C LEU A 44 -0.18 3.12 -5.76
N THR A 45 0.39 3.89 -4.85
CA THR A 45 0.67 3.44 -3.49
C THR A 45 -0.39 3.94 -2.54
N VAL A 46 -0.76 3.13 -1.57
CA VAL A 46 -1.70 3.47 -0.50
C VAL A 46 -0.95 3.37 0.82
N TRP A 47 -0.80 4.52 1.47
CA TRP A 47 -0.11 4.64 2.74
C TRP A 47 -1.16 4.64 3.85
N ALA A 48 -1.06 3.70 4.77
CA ALA A 48 -2.04 3.54 5.84
C ALA A 48 -1.44 2.78 7.03
N ARG A 49 -2.15 2.79 8.16
CA ARG A 49 -1.86 1.91 9.29
C ARG A 49 -2.75 0.68 9.25
N THR A 50 -2.21 -0.46 9.67
CA THR A 50 -3.01 -1.64 10.02
C THR A 50 -3.84 -1.36 11.28
N ARG A 51 -4.72 -2.30 11.66
CA ARG A 51 -5.51 -2.16 12.89
C ARG A 51 -4.64 -2.10 14.14
N ASP A 52 -3.49 -2.77 14.09
CA ASP A 52 -2.50 -2.78 15.18
C ASP A 52 -1.54 -1.57 15.13
N GLY A 53 -1.78 -0.62 14.20
CA GLY A 53 -1.01 0.62 14.09
C GLY A 53 0.27 0.51 13.24
N ARG A 54 0.58 -0.67 12.69
CA ARG A 54 1.76 -0.88 11.83
C ARG A 54 1.63 -0.06 10.54
N PRO A 55 2.59 0.83 10.23
CA PRO A 55 2.52 1.67 9.04
C PRO A 55 3.01 0.91 7.79
N LEU A 56 2.14 0.78 6.80
CA LEU A 56 2.41 0.06 5.56
C LEU A 56 2.23 0.95 4.33
N ILE A 57 3.05 0.70 3.32
CA ILE A 57 2.84 1.16 1.95
C ILE A 57 2.40 -0.04 1.13
N VAL A 58 1.19 0.03 0.58
CA VAL A 58 0.63 -0.99 -0.31
C VAL A 58 0.68 -0.49 -1.75
N ALA A 59 1.37 -1.19 -2.63
CA ALA A 59 1.41 -0.87 -4.04
C ALA A 59 0.30 -1.61 -4.78
N VAL A 60 -0.54 -0.86 -5.48
CA VAL A 60 -1.61 -1.38 -6.32
C VAL A 60 -1.47 -0.87 -7.75
N ARG A 61 -1.79 -1.73 -8.70
CA ARG A 61 -1.81 -1.43 -10.13
C ARG A 61 -3.24 -1.52 -10.64
N HIS A 62 -3.64 -0.53 -11.42
CA HIS A 62 -4.85 -0.61 -12.23
C HIS A 62 -4.53 -1.43 -13.49
N ILE A 63 -5.36 -2.41 -13.79
CA ILE A 63 -5.12 -3.32 -14.93
C ILE A 63 -6.13 -3.05 -16.04
N ASP A 64 -7.42 -3.17 -15.73
CA ASP A 64 -8.52 -2.80 -16.64
C ASP A 64 -9.83 -2.63 -15.87
N GLY A 65 -10.76 -1.83 -16.39
CA GLY A 65 -12.08 -1.60 -15.80
C GLY A 65 -12.03 -1.20 -14.32
N PHE A 66 -12.70 -1.97 -13.45
CA PHE A 66 -12.72 -1.76 -12.00
C PHE A 66 -11.72 -2.65 -11.23
N ALA A 67 -10.83 -3.36 -11.93
CA ALA A 67 -9.92 -4.31 -11.33
C ALA A 67 -8.60 -3.66 -10.90
N TRP A 68 -8.26 -3.84 -9.62
CA TRP A 68 -7.00 -3.43 -9.04
C TRP A 68 -6.25 -4.65 -8.55
N LYS A 69 -4.97 -4.73 -8.89
CA LYS A 69 -4.10 -5.78 -8.37
C LYS A 69 -3.11 -5.25 -7.36
N ILE A 70 -2.93 -5.99 -6.28
CA ILE A 70 -1.89 -5.76 -5.29
C ILE A 70 -0.61 -6.37 -5.85
N ILE A 71 0.38 -5.51 -6.04
CA ILE A 71 1.68 -5.85 -6.62
C ILE A 71 2.79 -5.83 -5.55
N GLY A 72 2.46 -5.47 -4.31
CA GLY A 72 3.37 -5.57 -3.18
C GLY A 72 2.91 -4.77 -1.97
N ALA A 73 3.54 -5.05 -0.84
CA ALA A 73 3.44 -4.23 0.35
C ALA A 73 4.79 -4.24 1.09
N ARG A 74 5.10 -3.13 1.76
CA ARG A 74 6.29 -3.02 2.61
C ARG A 74 6.04 -2.10 3.79
N ASP A 75 6.89 -2.21 4.80
CA ASP A 75 6.95 -1.23 5.88
C ASP A 75 7.36 0.14 5.33
N MET A 76 6.84 1.18 5.97
CA MET A 76 7.33 2.55 5.76
C MET A 76 8.74 2.68 6.32
N THR A 77 9.61 3.36 5.57
CA THR A 77 10.89 3.84 6.11
C THR A 77 10.64 4.97 7.14
N PRO A 78 11.60 5.28 8.02
CA PRO A 78 11.44 6.37 9.00
C PRO A 78 11.07 7.72 8.38
N ALA A 79 11.64 8.05 7.21
CA ALA A 79 11.34 9.30 6.50
C ALA A 79 9.89 9.31 5.96
N GLU A 80 9.44 8.21 5.36
CA GLU A 80 8.07 8.07 4.86
C GLU A 80 7.06 8.08 6.00
N LEU A 81 7.38 7.45 7.13
CA LEU A 81 6.54 7.48 8.32
C LEU A 81 6.40 8.91 8.86
N ALA A 82 7.46 9.71 8.84
CA ALA A 82 7.41 11.10 9.27
C ALA A 82 6.55 11.97 8.33
N ASP A 83 6.63 11.75 7.01
CA ASP A 83 5.75 12.39 6.03
C ASP A 83 4.29 11.97 6.24
N PHE A 84 4.05 10.66 6.40
CA PHE A 84 2.73 10.09 6.61
C PHE A 84 2.09 10.64 7.88
N THR A 85 2.83 10.67 8.99
CA THR A 85 2.34 11.17 10.28
C THR A 85 1.97 12.65 10.20
N ARG A 86 2.74 13.46 9.47
CA ARG A 86 2.40 14.87 9.22
C ARG A 86 1.10 15.01 8.43
N TRP A 87 0.89 14.15 7.42
CA TRP A 87 -0.36 14.12 6.68
C TRP A 87 -1.54 13.66 7.54
N GLU A 88 -1.35 12.64 8.40
CA GLU A 88 -2.40 12.13 9.31
C GLU A 88 -2.96 13.25 10.22
N GLN A 89 -2.12 14.20 10.63
CA GLN A 89 -2.53 15.35 11.44
C GLN A 89 -3.43 16.36 10.70
N THR A 90 -3.53 16.28 9.37
CA THR A 90 -4.35 17.19 8.55
C THR A 90 -5.73 16.62 8.21
N ARG A 91 -6.09 15.44 8.73
CA ARG A 91 -7.26 14.65 8.32
C ARG A 91 -8.24 14.35 9.44
#